data_AF-A0A7Y0B4L0-F1
#
_entry.id   AF-A0A7Y0B4L0-F1
#
_cell.length_a   1.000
_cell.length_b   1.000
_cell.length_c   1.000
_cell.angle_alpha   90.00
_cell.angle_beta   90.00
_cell.angle_gamma   90.00
#
_symmetry.space_group_name_H-M   'P 1'
#
loop_
_entity.id
_entity.type
_entity.pdbx_description
1 polymer ?
#
loop_
_entity_poly.entity_id
_entity_poly.type
_entity_poly.pdbx_seq_one_letter_code
_entity_poly.pdbx_strand_id
1 'polypeptide(L)'
;MPHSSPTTATLPERVAGAVALLKAQAPQVLDAFLALSAAFESTSLAPHARETVVLTVARRSQCHLCVDMHEAKLAALGPAPSPERLDAVREFTLQVLASSGAVSDAELAAFEAAGHTRQNALEVVLGVGAYTLSTFANRMTRAA
;
A
#
# COMPACT_ATOMS: atom_id res chain seq x y z
N MET A 1 23.64 -2.55 -4.92
CA MET A 1 22.41 -2.25 -5.69
C MET A 1 22.68 -0.96 -6.44
N PRO A 2 22.54 -0.88 -7.77
CA PRO A 2 22.81 0.36 -8.47
C PRO A 2 21.78 1.40 -8.02
N HIS A 3 22.22 2.46 -7.37
CA HIS A 3 21.42 3.66 -7.18
C HIS A 3 21.13 4.23 -8.56
N SER A 4 19.90 4.04 -9.04
CA SER A 4 19.38 4.77 -10.20
C SER A 4 19.57 6.26 -9.95
N SER A 5 20.18 6.96 -10.90
CA SER A 5 20.36 8.42 -10.86
C SER A 5 19.02 9.11 -10.56
N PRO A 6 19.01 10.23 -9.82
CA PRO A 6 17.78 10.95 -9.53
C PRO A 6 17.13 11.37 -10.85
N THR A 7 15.90 10.89 -11.08
CA THR A 7 15.12 11.27 -12.26
C THR A 7 14.72 12.74 -12.14
N THR A 8 14.82 13.49 -13.23
CA THR A 8 14.36 14.89 -13.29
C THR A 8 12.85 15.01 -13.44
N ALA A 9 12.15 13.90 -13.70
CA ALA A 9 10.70 13.86 -13.86
C ALA A 9 9.98 14.10 -12.54
N THR A 10 8.94 14.92 -12.59
CA THR A 10 8.04 15.19 -11.46
C THR A 10 7.28 13.93 -11.05
N LEU A 11 6.75 13.89 -9.83
CA LEU A 11 5.96 12.76 -9.35
C LEU A 11 4.76 12.44 -10.27
N PRO A 12 3.94 13.41 -10.73
CA PRO A 12 2.87 13.14 -11.69
C PRO A 12 3.34 12.52 -13.01
N GLU A 13 4.47 12.99 -13.56
CA GLU A 13 5.05 12.43 -14.80
C GLU A 13 5.51 10.98 -14.60
N ARG A 14 6.15 10.69 -13.47
CA ARG A 14 6.57 9.32 -13.12
C ARG A 14 5.37 8.38 -12.98
N VAL A 15 4.30 8.82 -12.31
CA VAL A 15 3.06 8.04 -12.17
C VAL A 15 2.41 7.79 -13.52
N ALA A 16 2.29 8.82 -14.37
CA ALA A 16 1.75 8.67 -15.72
C ALA A 16 2.60 7.69 -16.56
N GLY A 17 3.92 7.75 -16.45
CA GLY A 17 4.84 6.81 -17.09
C GLY A 17 4.63 5.36 -16.63
N ALA A 18 4.47 5.13 -15.32
CA ALA A 18 4.19 3.80 -14.77
C ALA A 18 2.88 3.22 -15.32
N VAL A 19 1.81 4.03 -15.35
CA VAL A 19 0.52 3.64 -15.92
C VAL A 19 0.64 3.30 -17.41
N ALA A 20 1.37 4.12 -18.17
CA ALA A 20 1.59 3.88 -19.60
C ALA A 20 2.36 2.57 -19.86
N LEU A 21 3.38 2.27 -19.06
CA LEU A 21 4.15 1.02 -19.14
C LEU A 21 3.27 -0.20 -18.88
N LEU A 22 2.45 -0.19 -17.81
CA LEU A 22 1.54 -1.29 -17.51
C LEU A 22 0.48 -1.46 -18.58
N LYS A 23 -0.12 -0.37 -19.07
CA LYS A 23 -1.10 -0.41 -20.15
C LYS A 23 -0.53 -1.01 -21.43
N ALA A 24 0.72 -0.68 -21.78
CA ALA A 24 1.35 -1.16 -23.00
C ALA A 24 1.80 -2.63 -22.91
N GLN A 25 2.26 -3.08 -21.74
CA GLN A 25 2.89 -4.40 -21.59
C GLN A 25 1.95 -5.46 -21.02
N ALA A 26 1.02 -5.09 -20.13
CA ALA A 26 0.13 -6.01 -19.44
C ALA A 26 -1.16 -5.29 -18.96
N PRO A 27 -2.06 -4.89 -19.88
CA PRO A 27 -3.24 -4.10 -19.54
C PRO A 27 -4.14 -4.77 -18.50
N GLN A 28 -4.23 -6.10 -18.49
CA GLN A 28 -5.02 -6.85 -17.50
C GLN A 28 -4.50 -6.68 -16.07
N VAL A 29 -3.19 -6.47 -15.89
CA VAL A 29 -2.59 -6.18 -14.57
C VAL A 29 -3.01 -4.79 -14.10
N LEU A 30 -3.01 -3.81 -15.00
CA LEU A 30 -3.49 -2.46 -14.70
C LEU A 30 -4.98 -2.47 -14.35
N ASP A 31 -5.82 -3.15 -15.14
CA ASP A 31 -7.26 -3.23 -14.90
C ASP A 31 -7.57 -3.89 -13.55
N ALA A 32 -6.89 -5.00 -13.23
CA ALA A 32 -7.02 -5.67 -11.95
C ALA A 32 -6.57 -4.79 -10.79
N PHE A 33 -5.44 -4.07 -10.93
CA PHE A 33 -4.98 -3.13 -9.92
C PHE A 33 -6.01 -2.03 -9.66
N LEU A 34 -6.54 -1.41 -10.71
CA LEU A 34 -7.52 -0.33 -10.59
C LEU A 34 -8.79 -0.83 -9.89
N ALA A 35 -9.29 -2.01 -10.26
CA ALA A 35 -10.45 -2.61 -9.60
C ALA A 35 -10.19 -2.91 -8.11
N LEU A 36 -9.04 -3.52 -7.78
CA LEU A 36 -8.66 -3.81 -6.40
C LEU A 36 -8.45 -2.53 -5.57
N SER A 37 -7.82 -1.50 -6.15
CA SER A 37 -7.61 -0.22 -5.49
C SER A 37 -8.93 0.50 -5.21
N ALA A 38 -9.88 0.47 -6.15
CA ALA A 38 -11.20 1.05 -5.95
C ALA A 38 -11.99 0.31 -4.86
N ALA A 39 -11.93 -1.02 -4.85
CA ALA A 39 -12.50 -1.83 -3.77
C ALA A 39 -11.86 -1.48 -2.42
N PHE A 40 -10.53 -1.34 -2.36
CA PHE A 40 -9.82 -0.97 -1.14
C PHE A 40 -10.17 0.45 -0.64
N GLU A 41 -10.33 1.42 -1.54
CA GLU A 41 -10.79 2.77 -1.17
C GLU A 41 -12.24 2.81 -0.66
N SER A 42 -13.04 1.78 -0.96
CA SER A 42 -14.42 1.64 -0.46
C SER A 42 -14.53 0.91 0.89
N THR A 43 -13.41 0.47 1.46
CA THR A 43 -13.37 -0.25 2.74
C THR A 43 -13.74 0.64 3.92
N SER A 44 -14.04 0.00 5.06
CA SER A 44 -14.33 0.70 6.32
C SER A 44 -13.09 1.27 7.02
N LEU A 45 -11.88 0.94 6.56
CA LEU A 45 -10.64 1.57 7.01
C LEU A 45 -10.66 3.08 6.71
N ALA A 46 -10.36 3.89 7.73
CA ALA A 46 -10.22 5.33 7.57
C ALA A 46 -9.09 5.68 6.58
N PRO A 47 -9.13 6.83 5.89
CA PRO A 47 -8.14 7.21 4.89
C PRO A 47 -6.69 7.11 5.38
N HIS A 48 -6.37 7.62 6.57
CA HIS A 48 -5.03 7.50 7.15
C HIS A 48 -4.60 6.04 7.38
N ALA A 49 -5.53 5.17 7.77
CA ALA A 49 -5.25 3.75 7.96
C ALA A 49 -5.01 3.04 6.62
N ARG A 50 -5.79 3.37 5.58
CA ARG A 50 -5.56 2.84 4.23
C ARG A 50 -4.17 3.19 3.73
N GLU A 51 -3.78 4.47 3.78
CA GLU A 51 -2.44 4.91 3.38
C GLU A 51 -1.34 4.28 4.22
N THR A 52 -1.58 4.01 5.51
CA THR A 52 -0.64 3.28 6.36
C THR A 52 -0.40 1.85 5.87
N VAL A 53 -1.44 1.13 5.47
CA VAL A 53 -1.30 -0.21 4.84
C VAL A 53 -0.48 -0.08 3.56
N VAL A 54 -0.83 0.87 2.69
CA VAL A 54 -0.14 1.04 1.40
C VAL A 54 1.35 1.32 1.58
N LEU A 55 1.69 2.30 2.42
CA LEU A 55 3.08 2.68 2.67
C LEU A 55 3.87 1.54 3.30
N THR A 56 3.25 0.76 4.19
CA THR A 56 3.90 -0.41 4.80
C THR A 56 4.28 -1.44 3.73
N VAL A 57 3.36 -1.75 2.80
CA VAL A 57 3.62 -2.67 1.68
C VAL A 57 4.67 -2.07 0.73
N ALA A 58 4.53 -0.80 0.34
CA ALA A 58 5.43 -0.13 -0.59
C ALA A 58 6.87 -0.03 -0.07
N ARG A 59 7.05 0.30 1.21
CA ARG A 59 8.35 0.34 1.89
C ARG A 59 8.98 -1.06 1.95
N ARG A 60 8.20 -2.08 2.32
CA ARG A 60 8.68 -3.48 2.35
C ARG A 60 9.12 -3.96 0.95
N SER A 61 8.33 -3.65 -0.07
CA SER A 61 8.64 -4.01 -1.46
C SER A 61 9.72 -3.12 -2.09
N GLN A 62 10.12 -2.03 -1.43
CA GLN A 62 11.05 -1.03 -1.95
C GLN A 62 10.58 -0.43 -3.30
N CYS A 63 9.30 -0.07 -3.41
CA CYS A 63 8.79 0.68 -4.57
C CYS A 63 8.86 2.19 -4.27
N HIS A 64 9.91 2.89 -4.72
CA HIS A 64 10.10 4.30 -4.37
C HIS A 64 9.04 5.19 -5.02
N LEU A 65 8.62 4.91 -6.26
CA LEU A 65 7.45 5.57 -6.85
C LEU A 65 6.18 5.49 -5.97
N CYS A 66 5.88 4.29 -5.47
CA CYS A 66 4.71 4.06 -4.63
C CYS A 66 4.86 4.80 -3.30
N VAL A 67 6.05 4.75 -2.69
CA VAL A 67 6.35 5.50 -1.46
C VAL A 67 6.13 7.00 -1.66
N ASP A 68 6.76 7.60 -2.67
CA ASP A 68 6.66 9.03 -2.94
C ASP A 68 5.21 9.47 -3.17
N MET A 69 4.46 8.67 -3.95
CA MET A 69 3.05 8.94 -4.25
C MET A 69 2.16 8.88 -3.01
N HIS A 70 2.31 7.84 -2.19
CA HIS A 70 1.47 7.63 -1.03
C HIS A 70 1.88 8.50 0.17
N GLU A 71 3.14 8.94 0.25
CA GLU A 71 3.55 9.97 1.22
C GLU A 71 2.91 11.33 0.89
N ALA A 72 2.89 11.71 -0.39
CA ALA A 72 2.20 12.92 -0.82
C ALA A 72 0.69 12.84 -0.53
N LYS A 73 0.06 11.67 -0.77
CA LYS A 73 -1.34 11.44 -0.47
C LYS A 73 -1.63 11.49 1.04
N LEU A 74 -0.81 10.82 1.86
CA LEU A 74 -0.95 10.85 3.31
C LEU A 74 -0.76 12.27 3.87
N ALA A 75 0.23 13.02 3.37
CA ALA A 75 0.45 14.41 3.77
C ALA A 75 -0.76 15.31 3.46
N ALA A 76 -1.42 15.09 2.31
CA ALA A 76 -2.62 15.82 1.92
C ALA A 76 -3.84 15.54 2.83
N LEU A 77 -3.85 14.43 3.56
CA LEU A 77 -4.89 14.14 4.56
C LEU A 77 -4.74 14.96 5.85
N GLY A 78 -3.60 15.62 6.05
CA GLY A 78 -3.27 16.32 7.29
C GLY A 78 -2.89 15.37 8.42
N PRO A 79 -2.71 15.89 9.65
CA PRO A 79 -2.24 15.11 10.79
C PRO A 79 -3.20 13.97 11.13
N ALA A 80 -2.63 12.82 11.48
CA ALA A 80 -3.40 11.66 11.91
C ALA A 80 -4.09 11.95 13.26
N PRO A 81 -5.38 11.60 13.41
CA PRO A 81 -6.10 11.85 14.66
C PRO A 81 -5.67 10.93 15.81
N SER A 82 -5.06 9.78 15.51
CA SER A 82 -4.65 8.77 16.49
C SER A 82 -3.44 7.99 15.97
N PRO A 83 -2.21 8.49 16.21
CA PRO A 83 -0.97 7.86 15.76
C PRO A 83 -0.82 6.40 16.24
N GLU A 84 -1.21 6.10 17.47
CA GLU A 84 -1.17 4.77 18.07
C GLU A 84 -2.04 3.76 17.31
N ARG A 85 -3.20 4.17 16.79
CA ARG A 85 -4.05 3.32 15.96
C ARG A 85 -3.44 3.03 14.60
N LEU A 86 -2.66 3.97 14.05
CA LEU A 86 -1.94 3.77 12.80
C LEU A 86 -0.72 2.85 13.00
N ASP A 87 -0.03 2.96 14.13
CA ASP A 87 1.04 2.03 14.48
C ASP A 87 0.53 0.59 14.57
N ALA A 88 -0.66 0.37 15.13
CA ALA A 88 -1.31 -0.94 15.12
C ALA A 88 -1.61 -1.45 13.69
N VAL A 89 -2.04 -0.58 12.77
CA VAL A 89 -2.24 -0.93 11.35
C VAL A 89 -0.93 -1.30 10.68
N ARG A 90 0.13 -0.51 10.89
CA ARG A 90 1.46 -0.78 10.35
C ARG A 90 1.98 -2.13 10.84
N GLU A 91 1.94 -2.35 12.15
CA GLU A 91 2.41 -3.58 12.78
C GLU A 91 1.61 -4.81 12.30
N PHE A 92 0.28 -4.73 12.32
CA PHE A 92 -0.55 -5.84 11.85
C PHE A 92 -0.33 -6.13 10.35
N THR A 93 -0.13 -5.10 9.52
CA THR A 93 0.22 -5.28 8.09
C THR A 93 1.56 -6.02 7.94
N LEU A 94 2.57 -5.69 8.76
CA LEU A 94 3.85 -6.40 8.76
C LEU A 94 3.71 -7.86 9.20
N GLN A 95 2.88 -8.13 10.21
CA GLN A 95 2.59 -9.48 10.69
C GLN A 95 1.91 -10.32 9.59
N VAL A 96 0.88 -9.79 8.94
CA VAL A 96 0.22 -10.43 7.78
C VAL A 96 1.24 -10.78 6.68
N LEU A 97 2.13 -9.84 6.34
CA LEU A 97 3.17 -10.03 5.33
C LEU A 97 4.24 -11.05 5.75
N ALA A 98 4.59 -11.12 7.04
CA ALA A 98 5.61 -12.03 7.57
C ALA A 98 5.08 -13.46 7.68
N SER A 99 3.83 -13.63 8.09
CA SER A 99 3.19 -14.93 8.30
C SER A 99 2.47 -15.46 7.06
N SER A 100 2.49 -14.73 5.94
CA SER A 100 1.68 -15.04 4.74
C SER A 100 0.18 -15.18 5.08
N GLY A 101 -0.32 -14.31 5.97
CA GLY A 101 -1.70 -14.29 6.42
C GLY A 101 -2.02 -15.23 7.60
N ALA A 102 -1.08 -16.08 8.03
CA ALA A 102 -1.22 -16.93 9.21
C ALA A 102 -0.93 -16.18 10.51
N VAL A 103 -1.60 -15.04 10.72
CA VAL A 103 -1.50 -14.28 11.98
C VAL A 103 -2.10 -15.09 13.13
N SER A 104 -1.47 -15.01 14.29
CA SER A 104 -1.92 -15.66 15.52
C SER A 104 -3.14 -14.98 16.12
N ASP A 105 -3.86 -15.70 16.99
CA ASP A 105 -4.99 -15.14 17.74
C ASP A 105 -4.56 -13.95 18.62
N ALA A 106 -3.34 -13.98 19.15
CA ALA A 106 -2.80 -12.89 19.96
C ALA A 106 -2.54 -11.62 19.13
N GLU A 107 -1.98 -11.75 17.93
CA GLU A 107 -1.76 -10.64 17.00
C GLU A 107 -3.09 -10.03 16.53
N LEU A 108 -4.07 -10.88 16.22
CA LEU A 108 -5.40 -10.42 15.86
C LEU A 108 -6.10 -9.70 17.02
N ALA A 109 -6.04 -10.26 18.23
CA ALA A 109 -6.62 -9.64 19.43
C ALA A 109 -5.95 -8.30 19.75
N ALA A 110 -4.63 -8.18 19.55
CA ALA A 110 -3.91 -6.92 19.72
C ALA A 110 -4.37 -5.84 18.72
N PHE A 111 -4.62 -6.23 17.47
CA PHE A 111 -5.17 -5.32 16.45
C PHE A 111 -6.58 -4.84 16.81
N GLU A 112 -7.44 -5.74 17.33
CA GLU A 112 -8.79 -5.40 17.77
C GLU A 112 -8.79 -4.52 19.04
N ALA A 113 -7.88 -4.80 19.99
CA ALA A 113 -7.70 -3.99 21.20
C ALA A 113 -7.26 -2.55 20.89
N ALA A 114 -6.61 -2.31 19.74
CA ALA A 114 -6.31 -0.97 19.23
C ALA A 114 -7.54 -0.26 18.60
N GLY A 115 -8.74 -0.82 18.73
CA GLY A 115 -9.98 -0.21 18.24
C GLY A 115 -10.22 -0.43 16.74
N HIS A 116 -9.63 -1.49 16.16
CA HIS A 116 -9.99 -1.96 14.83
C HIS A 116 -10.90 -3.19 14.95
N THR A 117 -11.53 -3.57 13.84
CA THR A 117 -12.46 -4.70 13.79
C THR A 117 -11.90 -5.88 13.02
N ARG A 118 -12.53 -7.05 13.17
CA ARG A 118 -12.25 -8.21 12.31
C ARG A 118 -12.43 -7.90 10.82
N GLN A 119 -13.40 -7.06 10.47
CA GLN A 119 -13.57 -6.57 9.10
C GLN A 119 -12.34 -5.78 8.66
N ASN A 120 -11.85 -4.84 9.47
CA ASN A 120 -10.63 -4.09 9.16
C ASN A 120 -9.42 -5.01 8.95
N ALA A 121 -9.29 -6.09 9.74
CA ALA A 121 -8.20 -7.05 9.57
C ALA A 121 -8.24 -7.73 8.18
N LEU A 122 -9.42 -8.08 7.68
CA LEU A 122 -9.60 -8.63 6.33
C LEU A 122 -9.38 -7.57 5.24
N GLU A 123 -9.76 -6.32 5.51
CA GLU A 123 -9.51 -5.19 4.60
C GLU A 123 -8.01 -4.86 4.48
N VAL A 124 -7.22 -5.10 5.54
CA VAL A 124 -5.74 -5.06 5.46
C VAL A 124 -5.22 -6.10 4.46
N VAL A 125 -5.79 -7.32 4.42
CA VAL A 125 -5.43 -8.35 3.43
C VAL A 125 -5.73 -7.88 2.00
N LEU A 126 -6.89 -7.24 1.78
CA LEU A 126 -7.22 -6.63 0.49
C LEU A 126 -6.19 -5.57 0.07
N GLY A 127 -5.82 -4.67 0.99
CA GLY A 127 -4.77 -3.68 0.76
C GLY A 127 -3.40 -4.30 0.45
N VAL A 128 -3.00 -5.32 1.21
CA VAL A 128 -1.78 -6.10 0.97
C VAL A 128 -1.79 -6.70 -0.43
N GLY A 129 -2.88 -7.33 -0.86
CA GLY A 129 -3.00 -7.90 -2.21
C GLY A 129 -2.89 -6.85 -3.31
N ALA A 130 -3.68 -5.77 -3.22
CA ALA A 130 -3.71 -4.69 -4.20
C ALA A 130 -2.33 -4.04 -4.39
N TYR A 131 -1.66 -3.71 -3.29
CA TYR A 131 -0.39 -2.98 -3.34
C TYR A 131 0.83 -3.89 -3.47
N THR A 132 0.73 -5.19 -3.18
CA THR A 132 1.75 -6.16 -3.62
C THR A 132 1.76 -6.25 -5.14
N LEU A 133 0.59 -6.37 -5.78
CA LEU A 133 0.48 -6.38 -7.25
C LEU A 133 1.07 -5.11 -7.85
N SER A 134 0.67 -3.93 -7.36
CA SER A 134 1.17 -2.65 -7.85
C SER A 134 2.68 -2.49 -7.66
N THR A 135 3.18 -2.76 -6.46
CA THR A 135 4.61 -2.57 -6.13
C THR A 135 5.50 -3.53 -6.93
N PHE A 136 5.07 -4.78 -7.13
CA PHE A 136 5.83 -5.74 -7.93
C PHE A 136 5.83 -5.36 -9.40
N ALA A 137 4.66 -5.00 -9.96
CA ALA A 137 4.54 -4.60 -11.35
C ALA A 137 5.41 -3.36 -11.67
N ASN A 138 5.34 -2.33 -10.81
CA ASN A 138 6.16 -1.12 -10.98
C ASN A 138 7.67 -1.40 -10.88
N ARG A 139 8.09 -2.36 -10.07
CA ARG A 139 9.50 -2.77 -9.99
C ARG A 139 9.95 -3.52 -11.23
N MET A 140 9.12 -4.41 -11.77
CA MET A 140 9.42 -5.15 -12.99
C MET A 140 9.49 -4.24 -14.22
N THR A 141 8.65 -3.21 -14.29
CA THR A 141 8.70 -2.19 -15.36
C THR A 141 9.81 -1.15 -15.14
N ARG A 142 10.53 -1.20 -14.00
CA ARG A 142 11.54 -0.21 -13.58
C ARG A 142 10.99 1.21 -13.43
N ALA A 143 9.71 1.33 -13.13
CA ALA A 143 9.07 2.59 -12.76
C ALA A 143 9.30 2.95 -11.28
N ALA A 144 9.64 1.95 -10.46
CA ALA A 144 9.88 2.06 -9.03
C ALA A 144 11.09 2.93 -8.66
#